data_AF-A0A358B0A4-F1
#
_entry.id   AF-A0A358B0A4-F1
#
_cell.length_a   1.000
_cell.length_b   1.000
_cell.length_c   1.000
_cell.angle_alpha   90.00
_cell.angle_beta   90.00
_cell.angle_gamma   90.00
#
_symmetry.space_group_name_H-M   'P 1'
#
loop_
_entity.id
_entity.type
_entity.pdbx_description
1 polymer ?
#
loop_
_entity_poly.entity_id
_entity_poly.type
_entity_poly.pdbx_seq_one_letter_code
_entity_poly.pdbx_strand_id
1 'polypeptide(L)'
;MQHLPRNTIILLNFGINDIQFNLRYKMRKEGFYNLPGFLDEAAEGILAAHDLLKSLGFTTLLAIFASPIIALDRDYWDERNLPVVPVSVLGRMYCDLAGLVAQKGVPTLDLLERFLAGPKKPFLHPSFKRARPDHHASYIATQAAIWEGISQIPGVPARRPEFHQKHYPHKPYEIRDWRMTGLARPRTAH
;
A
#
# COMPACT_ATOMS: atom_id res chain seq x y z
N MET A 1 3.15 -26.61 8.73
CA MET A 1 3.00 -25.13 8.67
C MET A 1 2.88 -24.64 10.10
N GLN A 2 3.75 -23.75 10.55
CA GLN A 2 3.63 -23.15 11.88
C GLN A 2 2.46 -22.15 11.85
N HIS A 3 1.45 -22.35 12.69
CA HIS A 3 0.36 -21.38 12.83
C HIS A 3 0.90 -20.12 13.53
N LEU A 4 0.57 -18.95 13.00
CA LEU A 4 0.93 -17.68 13.65
C LEU A 4 0.17 -17.55 14.99
N PRO A 5 0.83 -17.08 16.06
CA PRO A 5 0.15 -16.78 17.32
C PRO A 5 -1.00 -15.78 17.14
N ARG A 6 -2.11 -15.95 17.86
CA ARG A 6 -3.31 -15.09 17.74
C ARG A 6 -3.13 -13.67 18.28
N ASN A 7 -2.09 -13.45 19.07
CA ASN A 7 -1.62 -12.14 19.51
C ASN A 7 -0.63 -11.49 18.53
N THR A 8 -0.45 -12.06 17.32
CA THR A 8 0.32 -11.42 16.25
C THR A 8 -0.32 -10.09 15.85
N ILE A 9 0.48 -9.04 15.75
CA ILE A 9 0.09 -7.74 15.21
C ILE A 9 0.07 -7.84 13.69
N ILE A 10 -1.08 -7.61 13.08
CA ILE A 10 -1.24 -7.63 11.63
C ILE A 10 -1.57 -6.22 11.15
N LEU A 11 -0.72 -5.72 10.24
CA LEU A 11 -0.90 -4.44 9.56
C LEU A 11 -1.31 -4.71 8.11
N LEU A 12 -2.51 -4.30 7.74
CA LEU A 12 -3.12 -4.47 6.42
C LEU A 12 -2.82 -3.24 5.55
N ASN A 13 -1.74 -3.30 4.77
CA ASN A 13 -1.36 -2.23 3.84
C ASN A 13 -1.94 -2.51 2.44
N PHE A 14 -3.09 -1.90 2.13
CA PHE A 14 -3.82 -2.10 0.87
C PHE A 14 -4.13 -0.77 0.17
N GLY A 15 -4.82 -0.85 -0.98
CA GLY A 15 -5.46 0.30 -1.64
C GLY A 15 -4.60 1.06 -2.65
N ILE A 16 -3.27 1.15 -2.45
CA ILE A 16 -2.42 1.91 -3.38
C ILE A 16 -2.47 1.31 -4.79
N ASN A 17 -2.37 -0.02 -4.92
CA ASN A 17 -2.40 -0.68 -6.22
C ASN A 17 -3.79 -0.61 -6.87
N ASP A 18 -4.85 -0.64 -6.05
CA ASP A 18 -6.22 -0.48 -6.53
C ASP A 18 -6.39 0.87 -7.21
N ILE A 19 -6.01 1.94 -6.52
CA ILE A 19 -6.13 3.31 -7.04
C ILE A 19 -5.12 3.58 -8.17
N GLN A 20 -3.88 3.12 -8.02
CA GLN A 20 -2.80 3.44 -8.95
C GLN A 20 -2.87 2.62 -10.25
N PHE A 21 -3.30 1.36 -10.20
CA PHE A 21 -3.32 0.47 -11.37
C PHE A 21 -4.71 -0.05 -11.72
N ASN A 22 -5.47 -0.59 -10.77
CA ASN A 22 -6.76 -1.24 -11.09
C ASN A 22 -7.78 -0.24 -11.60
N LEU A 23 -7.84 0.97 -11.02
CA LEU A 23 -8.70 2.04 -11.51
C LEU A 23 -8.40 2.38 -12.98
N ARG A 24 -7.12 2.59 -13.31
CA ARG A 24 -6.69 2.87 -14.70
C ARG A 24 -7.05 1.74 -15.65
N TYR A 25 -6.94 0.50 -15.19
CA TYR A 25 -7.33 -0.66 -15.97
C TYR A 25 -8.85 -0.68 -16.23
N LYS A 26 -9.69 -0.48 -15.20
CA LYS A 26 -11.16 -0.38 -15.34
C LYS A 26 -11.55 0.80 -16.25
N MET A 27 -10.92 1.96 -16.09
CA MET A 27 -11.13 3.12 -16.98
C MET A 27 -10.87 2.76 -18.45
N ARG A 28 -9.74 2.08 -18.72
CA ARG A 28 -9.37 1.68 -20.09
C ARG A 28 -10.29 0.61 -20.67
N LYS A 29 -10.60 -0.43 -19.90
CA LYS A 29 -11.29 -1.62 -20.40
C LYS A 29 -12.81 -1.50 -20.42
N GLU A 30 -13.36 -0.78 -19.45
CA GLU A 30 -14.79 -0.74 -19.18
C GLU A 30 -15.35 0.68 -19.34
N GLY A 31 -14.52 1.71 -19.56
CA GLY A 31 -14.98 3.09 -19.53
C GLY A 31 -15.50 3.48 -18.15
N PHE A 32 -14.95 2.89 -17.08
CA PHE A 32 -15.43 3.09 -15.72
C PHE A 32 -14.96 4.45 -15.14
N TYR A 33 -15.90 5.30 -14.69
CA TYR A 33 -15.58 6.62 -14.09
C TYR A 33 -16.27 6.89 -12.74
N ASN A 34 -16.94 5.89 -12.15
CA ASN A 34 -17.57 6.04 -10.83
C ASN A 34 -16.53 5.92 -9.70
N LEU A 35 -15.75 6.99 -9.47
CA LEU A 35 -14.70 7.01 -8.45
C LEU A 35 -15.21 6.76 -7.03
N PRO A 36 -16.36 7.34 -6.59
CA PRO A 36 -16.91 7.04 -5.26
C PRO A 36 -17.27 5.55 -5.10
N GLY A 37 -17.92 4.95 -6.10
CA GLY A 37 -18.24 3.52 -6.08
C GLY A 37 -16.99 2.64 -6.05
N PHE A 38 -15.93 3.03 -6.76
CA PHE A 38 -14.65 2.33 -6.70
C PHE A 38 -14.02 2.35 -5.30
N LEU A 39 -14.08 3.50 -4.62
CA LEU A 39 -13.56 3.63 -3.26
C LEU A 39 -14.37 2.81 -2.26
N ASP A 40 -15.69 2.74 -2.43
CA ASP A 40 -16.55 1.90 -1.61
C ASP A 40 -16.22 0.41 -1.81
N GLU A 41 -16.11 -0.06 -3.06
CA GLU A 41 -15.65 -1.42 -3.39
C GLU A 41 -14.29 -1.75 -2.74
N ALA A 42 -13.33 -0.82 -2.81
CA ALA A 42 -12.01 -1.00 -2.21
C ALA A 42 -12.08 -1.06 -0.67
N ALA A 43 -12.88 -0.20 -0.04
CA ALA A 43 -13.07 -0.19 1.40
C ALA A 43 -13.77 -1.45 1.91
N GLU A 44 -14.77 -1.95 1.19
CA GLU A 44 -15.43 -3.24 1.46
C GLU A 44 -14.44 -4.41 1.39
N GLY A 45 -13.53 -4.41 0.41
CA GLY A 45 -12.47 -5.42 0.32
C GLY A 45 -11.54 -5.43 1.54
N ILE A 46 -11.20 -4.24 2.08
CA ILE A 46 -10.37 -4.11 3.28
C ILE A 46 -11.13 -4.58 4.53
N LEU A 47 -12.41 -4.22 4.66
CA LEU A 47 -13.28 -4.68 5.73
C LEU A 47 -13.42 -6.20 5.73
N ALA A 48 -13.69 -6.80 4.57
CA ALA A 48 -13.79 -8.24 4.43
C ALA A 48 -12.48 -8.96 4.81
N ALA A 49 -11.33 -8.41 4.43
CA ALA A 49 -10.02 -8.95 4.82
C ALA A 49 -9.79 -8.85 6.35
N HIS A 50 -10.15 -7.73 6.96
CA HIS A 50 -10.11 -7.55 8.41
C HIS A 50 -11.00 -8.57 9.12
N ASP A 51 -12.26 -8.71 8.71
CA ASP A 51 -13.23 -9.58 9.36
C ASP A 51 -12.87 -11.06 9.23
N LEU A 52 -12.31 -11.46 8.09
CA LEU A 52 -11.75 -12.80 7.91
C LEU A 52 -10.61 -13.08 8.90
N LEU A 53 -9.67 -12.14 9.07
CA LEU A 53 -8.57 -12.35 10.02
C LEU A 53 -9.08 -12.34 11.47
N LYS A 54 -10.08 -11.53 11.77
CA LYS A 54 -10.74 -11.50 13.07
C LYS A 54 -11.45 -12.82 13.35
N SER A 55 -12.15 -13.40 12.37
CA SER A 55 -12.82 -14.71 12.51
C SER A 55 -11.83 -15.87 12.69
N LEU A 56 -10.59 -15.70 12.22
CA LEU A 56 -9.48 -16.63 12.51
C LEU A 56 -8.89 -16.45 13.91
N GLY A 57 -9.38 -15.50 14.71
CA GLY A 57 -9.00 -15.28 16.11
C GLY A 57 -7.85 -14.30 16.32
N PHE A 58 -7.40 -13.57 15.29
CA PHE A 58 -6.40 -12.52 15.48
C PHE A 58 -7.00 -11.30 16.19
N THR A 59 -6.25 -10.74 17.13
CA THR A 59 -6.76 -9.72 18.08
C THR A 59 -6.26 -8.30 17.78
N THR A 60 -5.06 -8.16 17.20
CA THR A 60 -4.49 -6.86 16.83
C THR A 60 -4.42 -6.73 15.31
N LEU A 61 -5.48 -6.17 14.72
CA LEU A 61 -5.65 -5.98 13.29
C LEU A 61 -5.82 -4.49 12.99
N LEU A 62 -4.94 -3.93 12.18
CA LEU A 62 -5.00 -2.51 11.79
C LEU A 62 -4.91 -2.39 10.27
N ALA A 63 -5.81 -1.65 9.64
CA ALA A 63 -5.55 -1.11 8.30
C ALA A 63 -4.47 -0.03 8.41
N ILE A 64 -3.42 -0.10 7.60
CA ILE A 64 -2.35 0.91 7.60
C ILE A 64 -2.28 1.62 6.25
N PHE A 65 -2.25 2.95 6.29
CA PHE A 65 -2.10 3.80 5.11
C PHE A 65 -0.75 4.51 5.17
N ALA A 66 0.28 3.88 4.59
CA ALA A 66 1.66 4.35 4.65
C ALA A 66 2.34 4.42 3.27
N SER A 67 1.57 4.28 2.20
CA SER A 67 2.08 4.19 0.82
C SER A 67 1.40 5.21 -0.09
N PRO A 68 1.71 6.52 0.02
CA PRO A 68 1.10 7.52 -0.84
C PRO A 68 1.36 7.27 -2.32
N ILE A 69 0.45 7.78 -3.16
CA ILE A 69 0.60 7.79 -4.61
C ILE A 69 1.90 8.50 -5.01
N ILE A 70 2.62 7.92 -5.97
CA ILE A 70 3.85 8.51 -6.51
C ILE A 70 3.53 9.22 -7.81
N ALA A 71 3.96 10.48 -7.91
CA ALA A 71 3.97 11.20 -9.19
C ALA A 71 5.02 10.57 -10.11
N LEU A 72 4.52 9.88 -11.14
CA LEU A 72 5.28 9.25 -12.22
C LEU A 72 5.04 10.01 -13.53
N ASP A 73 6.06 10.05 -14.36
CA ASP A 73 6.01 10.71 -15.67
C ASP A 73 5.08 9.95 -16.63
N ARG A 74 4.65 10.64 -17.68
CA ARG A 74 3.71 10.12 -18.68
C ARG A 74 4.22 8.81 -19.30
N ASP A 75 5.50 8.75 -19.67
CA ASP A 75 6.13 7.61 -20.34
C ASP A 75 5.95 6.30 -19.56
N TYR A 76 5.99 6.37 -18.22
CA TYR A 76 5.74 5.20 -17.37
C TYR A 76 4.37 4.56 -17.62
N TRP A 77 3.36 5.37 -17.88
CA TRP A 77 1.99 4.92 -18.12
C TRP A 77 1.76 4.51 -19.58
N ASP A 78 2.39 5.23 -20.51
CA ASP A 78 2.30 4.96 -21.94
C ASP A 78 2.89 3.57 -22.27
N GLU A 79 4.06 3.22 -21.70
CA GLU A 79 4.66 1.88 -21.81
C GLU A 79 3.73 0.74 -21.35
N ARG A 80 2.84 1.05 -20.40
CA ARG A 80 1.87 0.09 -19.82
C ARG A 80 0.52 0.13 -20.52
N ASN A 81 0.34 1.03 -21.48
CA ASN A 81 -0.93 1.29 -22.16
C ASN A 81 -2.05 1.52 -21.13
N LEU A 82 -1.82 2.43 -20.19
CA LEU A 82 -2.77 2.84 -19.16
C LEU A 82 -3.02 4.35 -19.24
N PRO A 83 -4.26 4.83 -18.97
CA PRO A 83 -4.57 6.24 -19.03
C PRO A 83 -3.79 7.03 -17.97
N VAL A 84 -3.37 8.24 -18.34
CA VAL A 84 -2.81 9.21 -17.40
C VAL A 84 -3.97 9.84 -16.61
N VAL A 85 -3.97 9.62 -15.30
CA VAL A 85 -4.90 10.25 -14.35
C VAL A 85 -4.12 11.26 -13.51
N PRO A 86 -4.65 12.46 -13.26
CA PRO A 86 -3.97 13.46 -12.42
C PRO A 86 -3.57 12.87 -11.06
N VAL A 87 -2.29 12.98 -10.72
CA VAL A 87 -1.74 12.40 -9.48
C VAL A 87 -2.42 12.94 -8.22
N SER A 88 -2.86 14.20 -8.25
CA SER A 88 -3.60 14.83 -7.15
C SER A 88 -4.97 14.18 -6.91
N VAL A 89 -5.65 13.73 -7.97
CA VAL A 89 -6.93 13.03 -7.86
C VAL A 89 -6.72 11.68 -7.19
N LEU A 90 -5.77 10.90 -7.66
CA LEU A 90 -5.43 9.60 -7.08
C LEU A 90 -4.97 9.71 -5.63
N GLY A 91 -4.14 10.73 -5.37
CA GLY A 91 -3.67 11.03 -4.04
C GLY A 91 -4.81 11.33 -3.06
N ARG A 92 -5.78 12.15 -3.51
CA ARG A 92 -6.98 12.44 -2.74
C ARG A 92 -7.81 11.17 -2.52
N MET A 93 -8.03 10.37 -3.57
CA MET A 93 -8.72 9.09 -3.46
C MET A 93 -8.11 8.16 -2.42
N TYR A 94 -6.78 8.13 -2.30
CA TYR A 94 -6.11 7.28 -1.29
C TYR A 94 -6.28 7.82 0.14
N CYS A 95 -6.30 9.14 0.32
CA CYS A 95 -6.66 9.75 1.60
C CYS A 95 -8.12 9.48 1.96
N ASP A 96 -9.02 9.60 0.99
CA ASP A 96 -10.45 9.36 1.17
C ASP A 96 -10.74 7.89 1.50
N LEU A 97 -9.98 6.96 0.91
CA LEU A 97 -10.03 5.53 1.24
C LEU A 97 -9.67 5.28 2.72
N ALA A 98 -8.64 5.94 3.24
CA ALA A 98 -8.24 5.82 4.64
C ALA A 98 -9.38 6.26 5.57
N GLY A 99 -10.01 7.40 5.28
CA GLY A 99 -11.17 7.89 6.00
C GLY A 99 -12.37 6.94 5.91
N LEU A 100 -12.65 6.41 4.72
CA LEU A 100 -13.79 5.51 4.49
C LEU A 100 -13.63 4.17 5.24
N VAL A 101 -12.43 3.59 5.23
CA VAL A 101 -12.12 2.37 5.97
C VAL A 101 -12.30 2.57 7.48
N ALA A 102 -11.84 3.72 8.01
CA ALA A 102 -12.07 4.07 9.41
C ALA A 102 -13.57 4.25 9.73
N GLN A 103 -14.33 4.90 8.85
CA GLN A 103 -15.80 5.07 9.01
C GLN A 103 -16.56 3.75 8.99
N LYS A 104 -16.09 2.75 8.24
CA LYS A 104 -16.63 1.38 8.24
C LYS A 104 -16.27 0.58 9.51
N GLY A 105 -15.55 1.18 10.46
CA GLY A 105 -15.26 0.57 11.76
C GLY A 105 -14.00 -0.31 11.80
N VAL A 106 -13.16 -0.27 10.76
CA VAL A 106 -11.87 -0.96 10.76
C VAL A 106 -10.86 -0.11 11.53
N PRO A 107 -10.19 -0.65 12.58
CA PRO A 107 -9.10 0.06 13.25
C PRO A 107 -8.03 0.47 12.25
N THR A 108 -7.75 1.78 12.17
CA THR A 108 -6.93 2.35 11.10
C THR A 108 -5.75 3.13 11.67
N LEU A 109 -4.57 2.88 11.12
CA LEU A 109 -3.34 3.64 11.32
C LEU A 109 -3.05 4.44 10.04
N ASP A 110 -3.49 5.69 10.02
CA ASP A 110 -3.19 6.61 8.93
C ASP A 110 -1.84 7.29 9.16
N LEU A 111 -0.87 7.00 8.28
CA LEU A 111 0.46 7.62 8.30
C LEU A 111 0.68 8.54 7.10
N LEU A 112 -0.34 8.81 6.27
CA LEU A 112 -0.17 9.49 5.00
C LEU A 112 0.45 10.86 5.17
N GLU A 113 -0.01 11.66 6.13
CA GLU A 113 0.49 13.02 6.37
C GLU A 113 2.01 13.09 6.55
N ARG A 114 2.65 12.03 7.07
CA ARG A 114 4.10 11.94 7.25
C ARG A 114 4.87 11.87 5.93
N PHE A 115 4.20 11.45 4.86
CA PHE A 115 4.80 11.15 3.56
C PHE A 115 4.31 12.08 2.43
N LEU A 116 3.20 12.80 2.63
CA LEU A 116 2.64 13.68 1.60
C LEU A 116 3.53 14.91 1.36
N ALA A 117 3.55 15.36 0.10
CA ALA A 117 4.22 16.60 -0.27
C ALA A 117 3.50 17.87 0.26
N GLY A 118 2.27 17.71 0.76
CA GLY A 118 1.49 18.74 1.44
C GLY A 118 -0.02 18.60 1.16
N PRO A 119 -0.88 19.41 1.81
CA PRO A 119 -2.34 19.26 1.71
C PRO A 119 -2.91 19.42 0.28
N LYS A 120 -2.29 20.25 -0.55
CA LYS A 120 -2.64 20.47 -1.96
C LYS A 120 -1.91 19.52 -2.92
N LYS A 121 -0.97 18.73 -2.40
CA LYS A 121 -0.13 17.78 -3.14
C LYS A 121 -0.21 16.43 -2.44
N PRO A 122 -1.36 15.72 -2.52
CA PRO A 122 -1.61 14.48 -1.77
C PRO A 122 -0.87 13.27 -2.39
N PHE A 123 0.39 13.45 -2.73
CA PHE A 123 1.27 12.43 -3.30
C PHE A 123 2.62 12.46 -2.57
N LEU A 124 3.41 11.41 -2.76
CA LEU A 124 4.67 11.19 -2.06
C LEU A 124 5.63 12.40 -2.18
N HIS A 125 6.10 12.89 -1.04
CA HIS A 125 7.11 13.95 -0.96
C HIS A 125 8.42 13.49 -1.64
N PRO A 126 9.11 14.37 -2.40
CA PRO A 126 10.32 14.00 -3.14
C PRO A 126 11.44 13.37 -2.29
N SER A 127 11.56 13.74 -1.01
CA SER A 127 12.55 13.14 -0.10
C SER A 127 12.39 11.64 0.13
N PHE A 128 11.19 11.10 -0.14
CA PHE A 128 10.90 9.67 0.00
C PHE A 128 10.92 8.92 -1.33
N LYS A 129 11.20 9.59 -2.45
CA LYS A 129 11.29 8.95 -3.78
C LYS A 129 12.58 8.16 -3.94
N ARG A 130 12.56 7.17 -4.82
CA ARG A 130 13.78 6.50 -5.31
C ARG A 130 14.49 7.41 -6.31
N ALA A 131 15.80 7.19 -6.48
CA ALA A 131 16.60 7.92 -7.47
C ALA A 131 16.20 7.59 -8.92
N ARG A 132 15.72 6.37 -9.17
CA ARG A 132 15.17 5.96 -10.47
C ARG A 132 13.64 5.97 -10.42
N PRO A 133 12.94 6.27 -11.54
CA PRO A 133 11.49 6.22 -11.61
C PRO A 133 10.95 4.85 -11.16
N ASP A 134 10.11 4.85 -10.14
CA ASP A 134 9.52 3.65 -9.55
C ASP A 134 8.19 4.02 -8.90
N HIS A 135 7.21 3.13 -9.02
CA HIS A 135 5.90 3.28 -8.38
C HIS A 135 5.92 2.97 -6.88
N HIS A 136 7.08 2.57 -6.34
CA HIS A 136 7.32 2.40 -4.91
C HIS A 136 8.16 3.52 -4.32
N ALA A 137 7.88 3.85 -3.06
CA ALA A 137 8.72 4.74 -2.27
C ALA A 137 10.11 4.12 -2.04
N SER A 138 11.07 4.97 -1.70
CA SER A 138 12.37 4.52 -1.22
C SER A 138 12.21 3.89 0.15
N TYR A 139 12.32 2.55 0.20
CA TYR A 139 12.32 1.81 1.45
C TYR A 139 13.31 2.40 2.46
N ILE A 140 14.50 2.82 2.01
CA ILE A 140 15.55 3.39 2.86
C ILE A 140 15.07 4.69 3.50
N ALA A 141 14.50 5.60 2.70
CA ALA A 141 14.09 6.93 3.15
C ALA A 141 12.83 6.90 4.04
N THR A 142 11.98 5.88 3.93
CA THR A 142 10.72 5.80 4.68
C THR A 142 10.85 5.17 6.06
N GLN A 143 11.97 4.50 6.40
CA GLN A 143 12.05 3.67 7.61
C GLN A 143 11.80 4.44 8.90
N ALA A 144 12.35 5.65 9.03
CA ALA A 144 12.19 6.46 10.23
C ALA A 144 10.73 6.87 10.42
N ALA A 145 10.11 7.43 9.39
CA ALA A 145 8.71 7.86 9.43
C ALA A 145 7.74 6.69 9.67
N ILE A 146 7.98 5.52 9.06
CA ILE A 146 7.19 4.30 9.34
C ILE A 146 7.38 3.89 10.79
N TRP A 147 8.64 3.79 11.25
CA TRP A 147 8.95 3.36 12.61
C TRP A 147 8.28 4.24 13.66
N GLU A 148 8.39 5.56 13.53
CA GLU A 148 7.73 6.52 14.42
C GLU A 148 6.22 6.29 14.47
N GLY A 149 5.59 5.98 13.32
CA GLY A 149 4.16 5.70 13.23
C GLY A 149 3.73 4.39 13.88
N ILE A 150 4.56 3.35 13.83
CA ILE A 150 4.19 2.01 14.36
C ILE A 150 4.72 1.75 15.78
N SER A 151 5.71 2.52 16.25
CA SER A 151 6.41 2.27 17.52
C SER A 151 5.51 2.32 18.75
N GLN A 152 4.36 3.00 18.64
CA GLN A 152 3.40 3.16 19.73
C GLN A 152 2.39 2.00 19.84
N ILE A 153 2.39 1.06 18.88
CA ILE A 153 1.50 -0.10 18.94
C ILE A 153 2.01 -1.06 20.01
N PRO A 154 1.18 -1.40 21.02
CA PRO A 154 1.58 -2.34 22.07
C PRO A 154 2.04 -3.68 21.49
N GLY A 155 3.21 -4.16 21.91
CA GLY A 155 3.79 -5.42 21.47
C GLY A 155 4.65 -5.34 20.20
N VAL A 156 4.81 -4.17 19.58
CA VAL A 156 5.81 -3.98 18.52
C VAL A 156 7.22 -4.11 19.13
N PRO A 157 8.09 -4.96 18.58
CA PRO A 157 9.45 -5.13 19.08
C PRO A 157 10.26 -3.86 18.86
N ALA A 158 11.24 -3.59 19.72
CA ALA A 158 12.13 -2.44 19.58
C ALA A 158 12.78 -2.37 18.19
N ARG A 159 13.01 -1.13 17.72
CA ARG A 159 13.71 -0.88 16.46
C ARG A 159 15.07 -1.56 16.48
N ARG A 160 15.51 -2.05 15.32
CA ARG A 160 16.93 -2.35 15.11
C ARG A 160 17.77 -1.09 15.37
N PRO A 161 18.99 -1.19 15.93
CA PRO A 161 19.84 -0.02 16.18
C PRO A 161 20.04 0.83 14.92
N GLU A 162 20.31 0.17 13.80
CA GLU A 162 20.60 0.79 12.51
C GLU A 162 19.45 0.60 11.51
N PHE A 163 19.24 1.64 10.70
CA PHE A 163 18.38 1.55 9.52
C PHE A 163 19.10 0.88 8.36
N HIS A 164 18.35 0.17 7.52
CA HIS A 164 18.89 -0.39 6.29
C HIS A 164 19.41 0.72 5.38
N GLN A 165 20.66 0.61 4.95
CA GLN A 165 21.30 1.56 4.02
C GLN A 165 21.31 1.05 2.58
N LYS A 166 20.77 -0.15 2.35
CA LYS A 166 20.72 -0.81 1.04
C LYS A 166 19.34 -1.42 0.82
N HIS A 167 18.86 -1.38 -0.40
CA HIS A 167 17.66 -2.11 -0.80
C HIS A 167 17.96 -3.61 -0.77
N TYR A 168 16.96 -4.40 -0.39
CA TYR A 168 17.04 -5.85 -0.57
C TYR A 168 17.23 -6.17 -2.06
N PRO A 169 18.12 -7.12 -2.41
CA PRO A 169 18.27 -7.55 -3.78
C PRO A 169 16.95 -8.12 -4.28
N HIS A 170 16.37 -7.46 -5.28
CA HIS A 170 15.16 -7.95 -5.93
C HIS A 170 15.51 -9.17 -6.77
N LYS A 171 14.88 -10.31 -6.47
CA LYS A 171 14.89 -11.47 -7.35
C LYS A 171 13.58 -11.48 -8.13
N PRO A 172 13.56 -11.02 -9.39
CA PRO A 172 12.34 -11.05 -10.17
C PRO A 172 11.89 -12.50 -10.30
N TYR A 173 10.61 -12.72 -10.02
CA TYR A 173 9.95 -13.99 -10.24
C TYR A 173 8.60 -13.68 -10.87
N GLU A 174 8.53 -13.88 -12.18
CA GLU A 174 7.37 -13.48 -12.96
C GLU A 174 6.14 -14.28 -12.53
N ILE A 175 4.98 -13.62 -12.54
CA ILE A 175 3.73 -14.29 -12.14
C ILE A 175 3.40 -15.47 -13.06
N ARG A 176 3.87 -15.42 -14.31
CA ARG A 176 3.78 -16.51 -15.28
C ARG A 176 4.55 -17.74 -14.80
N ASP A 177 5.79 -17.55 -14.37
CA ASP A 177 6.65 -18.64 -13.88
C ASP A 177 6.08 -19.24 -12.59
N TRP A 178 5.55 -18.39 -11.71
CA TRP A 178 4.88 -18.83 -10.50
C TRP A 178 3.65 -19.69 -10.78
N ARG A 179 2.75 -19.24 -11.64
CA ARG A 179 1.50 -19.97 -11.98
C ARG A 179 1.76 -21.36 -12.54
N MET A 180 2.89 -21.56 -13.22
CA MET A 180 3.27 -22.86 -13.78
C MET A 180 3.77 -23.85 -12.73
N THR A 181 4.25 -23.39 -11.58
CA THR A 181 4.86 -24.28 -10.56
C THR A 181 3.88 -24.82 -9.53
N GLY A 182 2.74 -24.15 -9.32
CA GLY A 182 1.78 -24.50 -8.26
C GLY A 182 2.33 -24.38 -6.83
N LEU A 183 3.57 -23.88 -6.68
CA LEU A 183 4.24 -23.68 -5.41
C LEU A 183 3.80 -22.36 -4.77
N ALA A 184 4.12 -22.14 -3.49
CA ALA A 184 3.99 -20.83 -2.88
C ALA A 184 4.90 -19.81 -3.59
N ARG A 185 4.46 -18.54 -3.67
CA ARG A 185 5.26 -17.48 -4.30
C ARG A 185 6.61 -17.38 -3.57
N PRO A 186 7.76 -17.50 -4.27
CA PRO A 186 9.06 -17.39 -3.64
C PRO A 186 9.26 -15.99 -3.06
N ARG A 187 10.08 -15.88 -2.02
CA ARG A 187 10.46 -14.59 -1.45
C ARG A 187 11.18 -13.77 -2.52
N THR A 188 10.63 -12.60 -2.86
CA THR A 188 11.19 -11.69 -3.88
C THR A 188 12.28 -10.75 -3.32
N ALA A 189 12.56 -10.86 -2.03
CA ALA A 189 13.60 -10.15 -1.29
C ALA A 189 14.29 -11.11 -0.31
N HIS A 190 15.61 -11.02 -0.19
CA HIS A 190 16.46 -11.79 0.73
C HIS A 190 17.20 -10.86 1.69
#